data_AF-A0A963KTN5-F1
#
_entry.id   AF-A0A963KTN5-F1
#
_cell.length_a   1.000
_cell.length_b   1.000
_cell.length_c   1.000
_cell.angle_alpha   90.00
_cell.angle_beta   90.00
_cell.angle_gamma   90.00
#
_symmetry.space_group_name_H-M   'P 1'
#
loop_
_entity.id
_entity.type
_entity.pdbx_description
1 polymer ?
#
loop_
_entity_poly.entity_id
_entity_poly.type
_entity_poly.pdbx_seq_one_letter_code
_entity_poly.pdbx_strand_id
1 'polypeptide(L)'
;MNRDALKFYLPGAVLVLFAFFLAYQFVEPAPPRSLRIATGGEGGAYEKMGEAYRRLFARLGIELEILHTGGSVENLAMLGDDRADIAF
;
A
#
# COMPACT_ATOMS: atom_id res chain seq x y z
N MET A 1 -12.61 -41.18 12.99
CA MET A 1 -12.70 -40.73 11.57
C MET A 1 -12.24 -41.88 10.69
N ASN A 2 -13.10 -42.39 9.82
CA ASN A 2 -12.83 -43.60 9.04
C ASN A 2 -11.74 -43.32 7.99
N ARG A 3 -10.72 -44.20 7.89
CA ARG A 3 -9.60 -44.06 6.93
C ARG A 3 -10.10 -43.88 5.48
N ASP A 4 -11.26 -44.44 5.17
CA ASP A 4 -11.85 -44.41 3.83
C ASP A 4 -12.41 -43.03 3.48
N ALA A 5 -13.01 -42.34 4.46
CA ALA A 5 -13.43 -40.95 4.28
C ALA A 5 -12.22 -40.04 4.02
N LEU A 6 -11.11 -40.24 4.76
CA LEU A 6 -9.90 -39.44 4.55
C LEU A 6 -9.32 -39.64 3.15
N LYS A 7 -9.22 -40.88 2.66
CA LYS A 7 -8.73 -41.17 1.31
C LYS A 7 -9.60 -40.56 0.21
N PHE A 8 -10.91 -40.45 0.45
CA PHE A 8 -11.85 -39.86 -0.50
C PHE A 8 -11.76 -38.33 -0.54
N TYR A 9 -11.70 -37.67 0.62
CA TYR A 9 -11.69 -36.19 0.69
C TYR A 9 -10.30 -35.56 0.52
N LEU A 10 -9.22 -36.29 0.83
CA LEU A 10 -7.85 -35.75 0.82
C LEU A 10 -7.43 -35.23 -0.57
N PRO A 11 -7.63 -35.93 -1.70
CA PRO A 11 -7.26 -35.40 -3.01
C PRO A 11 -8.00 -34.10 -3.36
N GLY A 12 -9.29 -34.01 -3.02
CA GLY A 12 -10.10 -32.81 -3.22
C GLY A 12 -9.61 -31.63 -2.37
N ALA A 13 -9.32 -31.87 -1.09
CA ALA A 13 -8.76 -30.85 -0.20
C ALA A 13 -7.39 -30.34 -0.69
N VAL A 14 -6.52 -31.25 -1.18
CA VAL A 14 -5.23 -30.88 -1.78
C VAL A 14 -5.43 -30.01 -3.02
N LEU A 15 -6.37 -30.36 -3.90
CA LEU A 15 -6.65 -29.58 -5.10
C LEU A 15 -7.16 -28.18 -4.76
N VAL A 16 -8.06 -28.05 -3.77
CA VAL A 16 -8.56 -26.76 -3.28
C VAL A 16 -7.42 -25.92 -2.70
N LEU A 17 -6.59 -26.50 -1.83
CA LEU A 17 -5.43 -25.81 -1.26
C LEU A 17 -4.43 -25.37 -2.33
N PHE A 18 -4.18 -26.21 -3.34
CA PHE A 18 -3.32 -25.89 -4.47
C PHE A 18 -3.88 -24.74 -5.30
N ALA A 19 -5.19 -24.73 -5.57
CA ALA A 19 -5.86 -23.64 -6.25
C ALA A 19 -5.76 -22.32 -5.48
N PHE A 20 -5.98 -22.33 -4.16
CA PHE A 20 -5.80 -21.15 -3.31
C PHE A 20 -4.35 -20.68 -3.27
N PHE A 21 -3.39 -21.61 -3.20
CA PHE A 21 -1.97 -21.29 -3.24
C PHE A 21 -1.59 -20.57 -4.54
N LEU A 22 -2.06 -21.07 -5.68
CA LEU A 22 -1.85 -20.42 -6.98
C LEU A 22 -2.54 -19.06 -7.02
N ALA A 23 -3.81 -18.98 -6.63
CA ALA A 23 -4.57 -17.73 -6.64
C ALA A 23 -3.94 -16.65 -5.75
N TYR A 24 -3.39 -17.03 -4.58
CA TYR A 24 -2.77 -16.11 -3.64
C TYR A 24 -1.55 -15.38 -4.23
N GLN A 25 -0.83 -15.98 -5.19
CA GLN A 25 0.29 -15.32 -5.87
C GLN A 25 -0.15 -14.16 -6.78
N PHE A 26 -1.44 -14.07 -7.12
CA PHE A 26 -2.01 -13.01 -7.97
C PHE A 26 -2.77 -11.94 -7.18
N VAL A 27 -2.83 -12.06 -5.85
CA VAL A 27 -3.46 -11.06 -4.99
C VAL A 27 -2.43 -9.98 -4.66
N GLU A 28 -2.71 -8.73 -5.03
CA GLU A 28 -1.87 -7.59 -4.67
C GLU A 28 -1.79 -7.45 -3.14
N PRO A 29 -0.62 -7.09 -2.60
CA PRO A 29 -0.47 -6.84 -1.17
C PRO A 29 -1.43 -5.74 -0.73
N ALA A 30 -1.90 -5.84 0.52
CA ALA A 30 -2.74 -4.80 1.09
C ALA A 30 -2.02 -3.44 1.04
N PRO A 31 -2.74 -2.33 0.78
CA PRO A 31 -2.13 -1.01 0.72
C PRO A 31 -1.43 -0.67 2.05
N PRO A 32 -0.32 0.08 2.00
CA PRO A 32 0.42 0.45 3.18
C PRO A 32 -0.43 1.32 4.12
N ARG A 33 -0.15 1.23 5.43
CA ARG A 33 -0.85 2.00 6.47
C ARG A 33 -0.32 3.42 6.65
N SER A 34 0.86 3.71 6.10
CA SER A 34 1.53 5.00 6.19
C SER A 34 2.21 5.33 4.87
N LEU A 35 2.13 6.57 4.45
CA LEU A 35 2.75 7.12 3.26
C LEU A 35 3.34 8.50 3.57
N ARG A 36 4.37 8.90 2.82
CA ARG A 36 5.02 10.21 2.90
C ARG A 36 4.81 10.94 1.59
N ILE A 37 4.26 12.16 1.66
CA ILE A 37 4.07 13.03 0.50
C ILE A 37 5.01 14.24 0.55
N ALA A 38 5.94 14.33 -0.41
CA ALA A 38 6.77 15.50 -0.58
C ALA A 38 5.99 16.62 -1.29
N THR A 39 5.97 17.80 -0.68
CA THR A 39 5.13 18.91 -1.13
C THR A 39 5.97 20.11 -1.56
N GLY A 40 6.00 21.16 -0.75
CA GLY A 40 6.84 22.33 -0.96
C GLY A 40 6.95 23.07 0.37
N GLY A 41 7.29 24.35 0.31
CA GLY A 41 7.38 25.17 1.51
C GLY A 41 6.06 25.26 2.27
N GLU A 42 6.16 25.47 3.58
CA GLU A 42 5.03 25.75 4.47
C GLU A 42 4.19 26.93 3.96
N GLY A 43 2.88 26.85 4.13
CA GLY A 43 1.85 27.74 3.59
C GLY A 43 1.60 27.61 2.08
N GLY A 44 2.40 26.81 1.37
CA GLY A 44 2.40 26.72 -0.09
C GLY A 44 1.18 25.99 -0.68
N ALA A 45 1.00 26.11 -2.00
CA ALA A 45 -0.09 25.43 -2.71
C ALA A 45 0.01 23.89 -2.63
N TYR A 46 1.23 23.35 -2.72
CA TYR A 46 1.49 21.91 -2.63
C TYR A 46 1.19 21.36 -1.24
N GLU A 47 1.52 22.10 -0.18
CA GLU A 47 1.16 21.69 1.18
C GLU A 47 -0.37 21.66 1.36
N LYS A 48 -1.09 22.71 0.94
CA LYS A 48 -2.56 22.75 1.04
C LYS A 48 -3.24 21.58 0.30
N MET A 49 -2.68 21.20 -0.85
CA MET A 49 -3.10 19.99 -1.55
C MET A 49 -2.75 18.73 -0.75
N GLY A 50 -1.53 18.61 -0.24
CA GLY A 50 -1.10 17.51 0.62
C GLY A 50 -1.99 17.33 1.85
N GLU A 51 -2.42 18.41 2.49
CA GLU A 51 -3.37 18.36 3.60
C GLU A 51 -4.75 17.83 3.20
N ALA A 52 -5.23 18.19 2.01
CA ALA A 52 -6.48 17.67 1.47
C ALA A 52 -6.38 16.15 1.25
N TYR A 53 -5.26 15.68 0.70
CA TYR A 53 -4.98 14.24 0.57
C TYR A 53 -4.85 13.55 1.91
N ARG A 54 -4.16 14.16 2.89
CA ARG A 54 -4.04 13.60 4.25
C ARG A 54 -5.40 13.32 4.87
N ARG A 55 -6.36 14.24 4.71
CA ARG A 55 -7.74 14.05 5.17
C ARG A 55 -8.47 12.94 4.40
N LEU A 56 -8.21 12.77 3.11
CA LEU A 56 -8.81 11.70 2.31
C LEU A 56 -8.26 10.32 2.71
N PHE A 57 -6.94 10.20 2.81
CA PHE A 57 -6.24 8.97 3.16
C PHE A 57 -6.56 8.51 4.59
N ALA A 58 -6.71 9.45 5.52
CA ALA A 58 -7.14 9.13 6.88
C ALA A 58 -8.50 8.41 6.93
N ARG A 59 -9.43 8.70 6.00
CA ARG A 59 -10.72 7.98 5.90
C ARG A 59 -10.58 6.54 5.42
N LEU A 60 -9.48 6.25 4.73
CA LEU A 60 -9.11 4.91 4.27
C LEU A 60 -8.26 4.16 5.32
N GLY A 61 -8.01 4.77 6.48
CA GLY A 61 -7.13 4.20 7.51
C GLY A 61 -5.65 4.26 7.15
N ILE A 62 -5.26 5.17 6.24
CA ILE A 62 -3.88 5.40 5.82
C ILE A 62 -3.40 6.73 6.38
N GLU A 63 -2.29 6.71 7.12
CA GLU A 63 -1.60 7.91 7.58
C GLU A 63 -0.79 8.51 6.43
N LEU A 64 -0.92 9.82 6.22
CA LEU A 64 -0.14 10.54 5.21
C LEU A 64 0.68 11.63 5.88
N GLU A 65 1.98 11.41 5.96
CA GLU A 65 2.97 12.37 6.47
C GLU A 65 3.31 13.39 5.37
N ILE A 66 3.22 14.68 5.69
CA ILE A 66 3.56 15.76 4.76
C ILE A 66 5.02 16.14 4.99
N LEU A 67 5.83 16.03 3.94
CA LEU A 67 7.22 16.48 3.93
C LEU A 67 7.30 17.84 3.25
N HIS A 68 7.82 18.82 3.98
CA HIS A 68 8.11 20.14 3.44
C HIS A 68 9.45 20.12 2.72
N THR A 69 9.48 20.71 1.53
CA THR A 69 10.65 20.69 0.64
C THR A 69 10.84 22.06 -0.04
N GLY A 70 11.96 22.25 -0.71
CA GLY A 70 12.22 23.37 -1.60
C GLY A 70 11.43 23.34 -2.92
N GLY A 71 10.60 22.32 -3.16
CA GLY A 71 9.75 22.16 -4.35
C GLY A 71 10.15 20.99 -5.24
N SER A 72 9.67 20.99 -6.49
CA SER A 72 9.63 19.79 -7.35
C SER A 72 10.99 19.13 -7.64
N VAL A 73 12.09 19.89 -7.67
CA VAL A 73 13.44 19.31 -7.87
C VAL A 73 13.85 18.45 -6.67
N GLU A 74 13.62 18.95 -5.45
CA GLU A 74 13.89 18.18 -4.23
C GLU A 74 12.91 17.01 -4.09
N ASN A 75 11.63 17.22 -4.42
CA ASN A 75 10.62 16.17 -4.46
C ASN A 75 11.02 14.99 -5.35
N LEU A 76 11.51 15.28 -6.56
CA LEU A 76 11.96 14.25 -7.50
C LEU A 76 13.15 13.47 -6.96
N ALA A 77 14.11 14.16 -6.32
CA ALA A 77 15.23 13.49 -5.66
C ALA A 77 14.75 12.59 -4.50
N MET A 78 13.79 13.07 -3.70
CA MET A 78 13.23 12.29 -2.59
C MET A 78 12.45 11.05 -3.05
N LEU A 79 11.80 11.09 -4.21
CA LEU A 79 11.19 9.90 -4.82
C LEU A 79 12.25 8.90 -5.27
N GLY A 80 13.36 9.37 -5.85
CA GLY A 80 14.46 8.50 -6.28
C GLY A 80 15.23 7.84 -5.12
N ASP A 81 15.25 8.51 -3.96
CA ASP A 81 15.96 8.04 -2.75
C ASP A 81 15.04 7.29 -1.77
N ASP A 82 13.80 6.96 -2.14
CA ASP A 82 12.77 6.36 -1.26
C ASP A 82 12.50 7.16 0.04
N ARG A 83 12.77 8.47 0.01
CA ARG A 83 12.50 9.39 1.12
C ARG A 83 11.06 9.92 1.10
N ALA A 84 10.41 9.87 -0.05
CA ALA A 84 8.99 10.15 -0.22
C ALA A 84 8.34 9.03 -1.05
N ASP A 85 7.08 8.74 -0.76
CA ASP A 85 6.33 7.71 -1.49
C ASP A 85 5.47 8.35 -2.61
N ILE A 86 5.11 9.63 -2.44
CA ILE A 86 4.33 10.46 -3.38
C ILE A 86 4.93 11.87 -3.39
N ALA A 87 4.84 12.61 -4.50
CA ALA A 87 5.20 14.02 -4.50
C ALA A 87 4.41 14.88 -5.49
N PHE A 88 4.50 16.21 -5.35
CA PHE A 88 3.99 17.21 -6.29
C PHE A 88 5.06 17.78 -7.22
#